data_AF-A0A498FZ66-F1
#
_entry.id   AF-A0A498FZ66-F1
#
_cell.length_a   1.000
_cell.length_b   1.000
_cell.length_c   1.000
_cell.angle_alpha   90.00
_cell.angle_beta   90.00
_cell.angle_gamma   90.00
#
_symmetry.space_group_name_H-M   'P 1'
#
loop_
_entity.id
_entity.type
_entity.pdbx_description
1 polymer ?
#
loop_
_entity_poly.entity_id
_entity_poly.type
_entity_poly.pdbx_seq_one_letter_code
_entity_poly.pdbx_strand_id
1 'polypeptide(L)'
;AAVIIFGAYSLGMAALYPFYRAPDVAMTEAAISAGVTTVLLLLTLAKTTRIDHEAAFESVNLPAAGAAGLLFAGLMLTMADIPAVGSADAPIWSNPDVTQWYIAETYAETHVENTVMAVLAAFRGFDTFGEAVVVFAAGIAALIVLHREVFA
;
A
#
# COMPACT_ATOMS: atom_id res chain seq x y z
N ALA A 1 -7.23 -14.25 13.67
CA ALA A 1 -8.15 -13.09 13.54
C ALA A 1 -7.50 -11.93 12.81
N ALA A 2 -6.34 -11.41 13.26
CA ALA A 2 -5.67 -10.26 12.64
C ALA A 2 -5.46 -10.38 11.12
N VAL A 3 -4.94 -11.51 10.64
CA VAL A 3 -4.73 -11.74 9.19
C VAL A 3 -6.04 -11.69 8.39
N ILE A 4 -7.13 -12.22 8.95
CA ILE A 4 -8.46 -12.19 8.30
C ILE A 4 -8.99 -10.76 8.25
N ILE A 5 -8.85 -9.99 9.33
CA ILE A 5 -9.29 -8.59 9.39
C ILE A 5 -8.50 -7.75 8.39
N PHE A 6 -7.17 -7.92 8.34
CA PHE A 6 -6.31 -7.19 7.41
C PHE A 6 -6.61 -7.55 5.94
N GLY A 7 -6.81 -8.83 5.65
CA GLY A 7 -7.21 -9.28 4.31
C GLY A 7 -8.59 -8.75 3.89
N ALA A 8 -9.58 -8.77 4.80
CA ALA A 8 -10.91 -8.23 4.54
C ALA A 8 -10.89 -6.71 4.34
N TYR A 9 -10.09 -5.98 5.13
CA TYR A 9 -9.88 -4.56 4.95
C TYR A 9 -9.27 -4.25 3.57
N SER A 10 -8.19 -4.95 3.21
CA SER A 10 -7.50 -4.76 1.91
C SER A 10 -8.42 -5.08 0.74
N LEU A 11 -9.20 -6.17 0.84
CA LEU A 11 -10.21 -6.52 -0.17
C LEU A 11 -11.32 -5.45 -0.27
N GLY A 12 -11.76 -4.91 0.87
CA GLY A 12 -12.71 -3.79 0.91
C GLY A 12 -12.17 -2.54 0.23
N MET A 13 -10.90 -2.19 0.46
CA MET A 13 -10.23 -1.06 -0.20
C MET A 13 -10.07 -1.30 -1.71
N ALA A 14 -9.67 -2.50 -2.12
CA ALA A 14 -9.60 -2.88 -3.53
C ALA A 14 -10.94 -2.73 -4.25
N ALA A 15 -12.05 -3.06 -3.57
CA ALA A 15 -13.40 -2.86 -4.09
C ALA A 15 -13.83 -1.38 -4.08
N LEU A 16 -13.28 -0.56 -3.18
CA LEU A 16 -13.61 0.85 -3.02
C LEU A 16 -12.94 1.74 -4.10
N TYR A 17 -11.68 1.48 -4.45
CA TYR A 17 -10.92 2.30 -5.41
C TYR A 17 -11.56 2.49 -6.80
N PRO A 18 -12.26 1.50 -7.39
CA PRO A 18 -13.00 1.69 -8.63
C PRO A 18 -14.11 2.75 -8.51
N PHE A 19 -14.77 2.88 -7.34
CA PHE A 19 -15.75 3.95 -7.10
C PHE A 19 -15.10 5.33 -7.09
N TYR A 20 -13.81 5.41 -6.73
CA TYR A 20 -12.98 6.62 -6.83
C TYR A 20 -12.29 6.78 -8.19
N ARG A 21 -12.64 5.96 -9.20
CA ARG A 21 -12.06 6.02 -10.55
C ARG A 21 -10.54 5.74 -10.57
N ALA A 22 -10.06 4.90 -9.66
CA ALA A 22 -8.66 4.50 -9.56
C ALA A 22 -8.49 2.99 -9.84
N PRO A 23 -8.69 2.53 -11.09
CA PRO A 23 -8.66 1.10 -11.43
C PRO A 23 -7.26 0.47 -11.27
N ASP A 24 -6.20 1.19 -11.61
CA ASP A 24 -4.82 0.68 -11.52
C ASP A 24 -4.44 0.41 -10.05
N VAL A 25 -4.78 1.34 -9.16
CA VAL A 25 -4.60 1.20 -7.70
C VAL A 25 -5.46 0.06 -7.14
N ALA A 26 -6.70 -0.08 -7.63
CA ALA A 26 -7.58 -1.18 -7.24
C ALA A 26 -6.97 -2.54 -7.59
N MET A 27 -6.38 -2.65 -8.78
CA MET A 27 -5.75 -3.89 -9.25
C MET A 27 -4.51 -4.24 -8.43
N THR A 28 -3.65 -3.26 -8.12
CA THR A 28 -2.47 -3.50 -7.27
C THR A 28 -2.85 -3.88 -5.84
N GLU A 29 -3.86 -3.23 -5.28
CA GLU A 29 -4.37 -3.54 -3.94
C GLU A 29 -4.99 -4.95 -3.89
N ALA A 30 -5.76 -5.32 -4.92
CA ALA A 30 -6.33 -6.66 -5.02
C ALA A 30 -5.24 -7.74 -5.15
N ALA A 31 -4.24 -7.52 -6.01
CA ALA A 31 -3.21 -8.50 -6.29
C ALA A 31 -2.22 -8.66 -5.14
N ILE A 32 -1.69 -7.55 -4.61
CA ILE A 32 -0.56 -7.57 -3.67
C ILE A 32 -1.04 -7.59 -2.22
N SER A 33 -1.85 -6.62 -1.81
CA SER A 33 -2.28 -6.47 -0.42
C SER A 33 -3.32 -7.53 -0.06
N ALA A 34 -4.45 -7.56 -0.76
CA ALA A 34 -5.51 -8.52 -0.49
C ALA A 34 -5.12 -9.96 -0.88
N GLY A 35 -4.39 -10.12 -1.99
CA GLY A 35 -3.96 -11.41 -2.53
C GLY A 35 -2.69 -11.95 -1.87
N VAL A 36 -1.54 -11.59 -2.43
CA VAL A 36 -0.22 -12.18 -2.09
C VAL A 36 0.08 -12.07 -0.60
N THR A 37 -0.11 -10.90 0.00
CA THR A 37 0.23 -10.67 1.43
C THR A 37 -0.62 -11.53 2.35
N THR A 38 -1.92 -11.61 2.10
CA THR A 38 -2.82 -12.49 2.89
C THR A 38 -2.38 -13.95 2.78
N VAL A 39 -2.05 -14.43 1.57
CA VAL A 39 -1.57 -15.80 1.37
C VAL A 39 -0.27 -16.04 2.13
N LEU A 40 0.72 -15.14 2.01
CA LEU A 40 1.99 -15.27 2.72
C LEU A 40 1.81 -15.27 4.25
N LEU A 41 0.93 -14.42 4.78
CA LEU A 41 0.61 -14.40 6.22
C LEU A 41 -0.07 -15.69 6.67
N LEU A 42 -1.00 -16.23 5.88
CA LEU A 42 -1.66 -17.51 6.16
C LEU A 42 -0.67 -18.68 6.10
N LEU A 43 0.22 -18.72 5.11
CA LEU A 43 1.28 -19.71 5.00
C LEU A 43 2.24 -19.63 6.19
N THR A 44 2.58 -18.41 6.62
CA THR A 44 3.41 -18.19 7.81
C THR A 44 2.72 -18.76 9.04
N LEU A 45 1.44 -18.43 9.26
CA LEU A 45 0.65 -18.98 10.36
C LEU A 45 0.57 -20.51 10.33
N ALA A 46 0.35 -21.09 9.15
CA ALA A 46 0.26 -22.54 8.97
C ALA A 46 1.59 -23.26 9.23
N LYS A 47 2.72 -22.58 9.05
CA LYS A 47 4.07 -23.13 9.30
C LYS A 47 4.63 -22.81 10.69
N THR A 48 4.01 -21.90 11.44
CA THR A 48 4.38 -21.60 12.82
C THR A 48 3.64 -22.47 13.81
N THR A 49 4.27 -22.75 14.96
CA THR A 49 3.62 -23.48 16.05
C THR A 49 2.66 -22.55 16.80
N ARG A 50 1.49 -23.08 17.16
CA ARG A 50 0.59 -22.40 18.07
C ARG A 50 1.14 -22.57 19.49
N ILE A 51 1.65 -21.50 20.07
CA ILE A 51 2.00 -21.47 21.49
C ILE A 51 0.68 -21.41 22.26
N ASP A 52 0.35 -22.45 23.02
CA ASP A 52 -0.78 -22.41 23.96
C ASP A 52 -0.51 -21.32 24.99
N HIS A 53 -1.15 -20.17 24.78
CA HIS A 53 -1.23 -19.15 25.81
C HIS A 53 -2.31 -19.60 26.79
N GLU A 54 -1.92 -19.93 28.02
CA GLU A 54 -2.85 -20.27 29.11
C GLU A 54 -3.83 -19.11 29.41
N ALA A 55 -3.48 -17.89 29.02
CA ALA A 55 -4.34 -16.71 29.07
C ALA A 55 -4.91 -16.39 27.69
N ALA A 56 -6.25 -16.31 27.58
CA ALA A 56 -6.94 -15.87 26.37
C ALA A 56 -6.67 -14.39 26.00
N PHE A 57 -6.15 -13.60 26.95
CA PHE A 57 -5.82 -12.20 26.80
C PHE A 57 -4.44 -11.92 27.40
N GLU A 58 -3.59 -11.28 26.62
CA GLU A 58 -2.30 -10.78 27.10
C GLU A 58 -2.49 -9.41 27.76
N SER A 59 -1.72 -9.12 28.80
CA SER A 59 -1.77 -7.81 29.46
C SER A 59 -1.35 -6.72 28.48
N VAL A 60 -2.08 -5.60 28.44
CA VAL A 60 -1.74 -4.48 27.56
C VAL A 60 -0.37 -3.94 27.93
N ASN A 61 0.57 -4.00 26.99
CA ASN A 61 1.87 -3.37 27.13
C ASN A 61 1.68 -1.85 27.01
N LEU A 62 1.68 -1.15 28.16
CA LEU A 62 1.44 0.29 28.24
C LEU A 62 2.41 1.12 27.36
N PRO A 63 3.72 0.83 27.31
CA PRO A 63 4.63 1.48 26.35
C PRO A 63 4.20 1.30 24.88
N ALA A 64 3.86 0.08 24.46
CA ALA A 64 3.45 -0.20 23.09
C ALA A 64 2.10 0.45 22.76
N ALA A 65 1.15 0.40 23.69
CA ALA A 65 -0.13 1.09 23.56
C ALA A 65 0.04 2.61 23.51
N GLY A 66 0.97 3.16 24.31
CA GLY A 66 1.36 4.57 24.27
C GLY A 66 1.96 4.95 22.92
N ALA A 67 2.90 4.15 22.39
CA ALA A 67 3.51 4.40 21.08
C ALA A 67 2.48 4.32 19.93
N ALA A 68 1.62 3.30 19.94
CA ALA A 68 0.55 3.16 18.95
C ALA A 68 -0.48 4.30 19.06
N GLY A 69 -0.84 4.69 20.29
CA GLY A 69 -1.75 5.81 20.55
C GLY A 69 -1.16 7.15 20.12
N LEU A 70 0.14 7.37 20.34
CA LEU A 70 0.86 8.56 19.87
C LEU A 70 0.93 8.62 18.34
N LEU A 71 1.24 7.50 17.69
CA LEU A 71 1.22 7.42 16.23
C LEU A 71 -0.20 7.71 15.70
N PHE A 72 -1.21 7.07 16.27
CA PHE A 72 -2.61 7.29 15.88
C PHE A 72 -3.02 8.75 16.07
N ALA A 73 -2.71 9.35 17.22
CA ALA A 73 -2.99 10.76 17.48
C ALA A 73 -2.27 11.67 16.47
N GLY A 74 -0.99 11.41 16.18
CA GLY A 74 -0.22 12.14 15.18
C GLY A 74 -0.87 12.10 13.79
N LEU A 75 -1.31 10.92 13.34
CA LEU A 75 -2.03 10.76 12.07
C LEU A 75 -3.37 11.49 12.10
N MET A 76 -4.12 11.41 13.20
CA MET A 76 -5.40 12.12 13.34
C MET A 76 -5.25 13.63 13.29
N LEU A 77 -4.15 14.19 13.81
CA LEU A 77 -3.87 15.63 13.71
C LEU A 77 -3.71 16.10 12.27
N THR A 78 -3.17 15.25 11.37
CA THR A 78 -3.03 15.57 9.94
C THR A 78 -4.32 15.41 9.14
N MET A 79 -5.35 14.78 9.71
CA MET A 79 -6.59 14.50 8.99
C MET A 79 -7.35 15.78 8.60
N ALA A 80 -7.21 16.85 9.38
CA ALA A 80 -7.84 18.14 9.11
C ALA A 80 -7.29 18.83 7.85
N ASP A 81 -6.07 18.50 7.45
CA ASP A 81 -5.41 19.08 6.28
C ASP A 81 -5.77 18.35 4.97
N ILE A 82 -6.44 17.19 5.07
CA ILE A 82 -6.86 16.43 3.89
C ILE A 82 -8.13 17.07 3.32
N PRO A 83 -8.11 17.55 2.06
CA PRO A 83 -9.28 18.13 1.43
C PRO A 83 -10.44 17.13 1.35
N ALA A 84 -11.68 17.63 1.42
CA ALA A 84 -12.86 16.80 1.19
C ALA A 84 -12.78 16.11 -0.17
N VAL A 85 -13.22 14.85 -0.22
CA VAL A 85 -13.24 14.05 -1.44
C VAL A 85 -14.07 14.77 -2.52
N GLY A 86 -13.47 14.98 -3.69
CA GLY A 86 -14.12 15.68 -4.80
C GLY A 86 -14.08 17.21 -4.70
N SER A 87 -13.37 17.79 -3.72
CA SER A 87 -13.16 19.24 -3.65
C SER A 87 -12.41 19.75 -4.88
N ALA A 88 -12.97 20.76 -5.56
CA ALA A 88 -12.34 21.42 -6.69
C ALA A 88 -11.08 22.21 -6.29
N ASP A 89 -11.01 22.64 -5.03
CA ASP A 89 -9.89 23.42 -4.48
C ASP A 89 -8.76 22.53 -3.94
N ALA A 90 -8.91 21.19 -4.01
CA ALA A 90 -7.88 20.26 -3.59
C ALA A 90 -6.56 20.57 -4.34
N PRO A 91 -5.43 20.79 -3.65
CA PRO A 91 -4.18 21.23 -4.29
C PRO A 91 -3.70 20.33 -5.42
N ILE A 92 -3.99 19.03 -5.33
CA ILE A 92 -3.66 18.06 -6.37
C ILE A 92 -4.49 18.28 -7.65
N TRP A 93 -5.73 18.72 -7.55
CA TRP A 93 -6.62 18.95 -8.69
C TRP A 93 -6.49 20.37 -9.25
N SER A 94 -6.40 21.36 -8.36
CA SER A 94 -6.38 22.79 -8.70
C SER A 94 -5.06 23.29 -9.24
N ASN A 95 -3.96 22.53 -9.10
CA ASN A 95 -2.67 22.89 -9.66
C ASN A 95 -2.60 22.56 -11.17
N PRO A 96 -2.58 23.57 -12.07
CA PRO A 96 -2.59 23.34 -13.51
C PRO A 96 -1.29 22.72 -14.01
N ASP A 97 -0.17 22.95 -13.32
CA ASP A 97 1.17 22.55 -13.78
C ASP A 97 1.47 21.07 -13.53
N VAL A 98 0.58 20.35 -12.83
CA VAL A 98 0.80 18.94 -12.46
C VAL A 98 -0.31 18.06 -13.04
N THR A 99 -1.46 17.96 -12.37
CA THR A 99 -2.51 17.00 -12.76
C THR A 99 -3.14 17.35 -14.10
N GLN A 100 -3.44 18.63 -14.33
CA GLN A 100 -4.05 19.06 -15.60
C GLN A 100 -3.06 18.88 -16.76
N TRP A 101 -1.79 19.21 -16.55
CA TRP A 101 -0.74 18.99 -17.53
C TRP A 101 -0.56 17.52 -17.87
N TYR A 102 -0.46 16.62 -16.88
CA TYR A 102 -0.36 15.18 -17.15
C TYR A 102 -1.56 14.65 -17.95
N ILE A 103 -2.78 15.07 -17.62
CA ILE A 103 -3.98 14.63 -18.37
C ILE A 103 -3.94 15.10 -19.82
N ALA A 104 -3.52 16.35 -20.06
CA ALA A 104 -3.51 16.94 -21.40
C ALA A 104 -2.36 16.39 -22.28
N GLU A 105 -1.16 16.24 -21.72
CA GLU A 105 0.07 16.09 -22.48
C GLU A 105 0.58 14.63 -22.53
N THR A 106 0.03 13.74 -21.71
CA THR A 106 0.46 12.33 -21.61
C THR A 106 0.63 11.66 -22.98
N TYR A 107 -0.40 11.73 -23.83
CA TYR A 107 -0.37 10.98 -25.09
C TYR A 107 0.63 11.58 -26.08
N ALA A 108 0.72 12.91 -26.13
CA ALA A 108 1.64 13.61 -27.03
C ALA A 108 3.11 13.31 -26.70
N GLU A 109 3.47 13.26 -25.41
CA GLU A 109 4.85 13.05 -24.96
C GLU A 109 5.23 11.56 -24.89
N THR A 110 4.30 10.68 -24.52
CA THR A 110 4.62 9.27 -24.19
C THR A 110 4.04 8.25 -25.15
N HIS A 111 3.04 8.64 -25.97
CA HIS A 111 2.27 7.75 -26.84
C HIS A 111 1.56 6.61 -26.08
N VAL A 112 1.31 6.79 -24.77
CA VAL A 112 0.59 5.85 -23.91
C VAL A 112 -0.77 6.45 -23.55
N GLU A 113 -1.85 5.68 -23.69
CA GLU A 113 -3.20 6.16 -23.36
C GLU A 113 -3.49 6.15 -21.84
N ASN A 114 -2.88 5.22 -21.10
CA ASN A 114 -3.01 5.17 -19.66
C ASN A 114 -2.10 6.22 -19.00
N THR A 115 -2.70 7.33 -18.56
CA THR A 115 -2.02 8.42 -17.83
C THR A 115 -1.33 7.97 -16.55
N VAL A 116 -1.91 7.05 -15.78
CA VAL A 116 -1.27 6.57 -14.54
C VAL A 116 0.02 5.82 -14.87
N MET A 117 -0.03 4.91 -15.85
CA MET A 117 1.14 4.19 -16.33
C MET A 117 2.19 5.15 -16.89
N ALA A 118 1.80 6.12 -17.71
CA ALA A 118 2.72 7.11 -18.27
C ALA A 118 3.41 7.95 -17.18
N VAL A 119 2.68 8.35 -16.14
CA VAL A 119 3.26 9.05 -14.99
C VAL A 119 4.27 8.17 -14.27
N LEU A 120 3.93 6.92 -13.97
CA LEU A 120 4.83 6.01 -13.24
C LEU A 120 6.06 5.62 -14.07
N ALA A 121 5.91 5.32 -15.34
CA ALA A 121 6.98 4.77 -16.17
C ALA A 121 7.82 5.84 -16.89
N ALA A 122 7.19 6.93 -17.37
CA ALA A 122 7.85 7.94 -18.21
C ALA A 122 8.19 9.21 -17.41
N PHE A 123 7.19 9.88 -16.83
CA PHE A 123 7.42 11.18 -16.17
C PHE A 123 8.13 11.05 -14.82
N ARG A 124 7.76 10.03 -14.04
CA ARG A 124 8.31 9.72 -12.71
C ARG A 124 8.94 8.33 -12.66
N GLY A 125 9.47 7.88 -13.81
CA GLY A 125 10.15 6.59 -13.95
C GLY A 125 11.29 6.36 -12.95
N PHE A 126 11.95 7.43 -12.50
CA PHE A 126 13.00 7.33 -11.48
C PHE A 126 12.47 6.88 -10.11
N ASP A 127 11.27 7.31 -9.72
CA ASP A 127 10.64 6.91 -8.46
C ASP A 127 10.25 5.43 -8.52
N THR A 128 9.66 4.98 -9.64
CA THR A 128 9.31 3.57 -9.87
C THR A 128 10.54 2.67 -10.02
N PHE A 129 11.64 3.17 -10.60
CA PHE A 129 12.92 2.46 -10.58
C PHE A 129 13.41 2.27 -9.14
N GLY A 130 13.33 3.31 -8.30
CA GLY A 130 13.64 3.23 -6.88
C GLY A 130 12.80 2.18 -6.15
N GLU A 131 11.49 2.14 -6.41
CA GLU A 131 10.59 1.10 -5.89
C GLU A 131 11.05 -0.30 -6.29
N ALA A 132 11.40 -0.51 -7.57
CA ALA A 132 11.87 -1.81 -8.05
C ALA A 132 13.17 -2.25 -7.33
N VAL A 133 14.09 -1.32 -7.06
CA VAL A 133 15.29 -1.61 -6.26
C VAL A 133 14.93 -2.03 -4.84
N VAL A 134 13.96 -1.36 -4.19
CA VAL A 134 13.51 -1.72 -2.84
C VAL A 134 12.89 -3.11 -2.81
N VAL A 135 12.01 -3.43 -3.77
CA VAL A 135 11.39 -4.77 -3.87
C VAL A 135 12.43 -5.85 -4.11
N PHE A 136 13.40 -5.59 -4.99
CA PHE A 136 14.51 -6.50 -5.23
C PHE A 136 15.36 -6.73 -3.98
N ALA A 137 15.72 -5.67 -3.26
CA ALA A 137 16.46 -5.74 -2.01
C ALA A 137 15.70 -6.50 -0.93
N ALA A 138 14.38 -6.30 -0.82
CA ALA A 138 13.51 -7.05 0.08
C ALA A 138 13.50 -8.55 -0.26
N GLY A 139 13.46 -8.90 -1.56
CA GLY A 139 13.60 -10.27 -2.04
C GLY A 139 14.93 -10.91 -1.61
N ILE A 140 16.05 -10.22 -1.82
CA ILE A 140 17.38 -10.69 -1.37
C ILE A 140 17.40 -10.84 0.15
N ALA A 141 16.88 -9.86 0.90
CA ALA A 141 16.83 -9.91 2.36
C ALA A 141 16.04 -11.14 2.85
N ALA A 142 14.92 -11.46 2.21
CA ALA A 142 14.15 -12.67 2.52
C ALA A 142 14.96 -13.95 2.27
N LEU A 143 15.70 -14.06 1.15
CA LEU A 143 16.59 -15.19 0.87
C LEU A 143 17.69 -15.35 1.93
N ILE A 144 18.32 -14.24 2.32
CA ILE A 144 19.37 -14.24 3.35
C ILE A 144 18.80 -14.72 4.69
N VAL A 145 17.66 -14.15 5.13
CA VAL A 145 17.01 -14.54 6.39
C VAL A 145 16.63 -16.02 6.39
N LEU A 146 16.15 -16.52 5.25
CA LEU A 146 15.77 -17.92 5.08
C LEU A 146 16.95 -18.85 4.76
N HIS A 147 18.17 -18.33 4.67
CA HIS A 147 19.38 -19.05 4.28
C HIS A 147 19.20 -19.85 2.98
N ARG A 148 18.65 -19.21 1.95
CA ARG A 148 18.40 -19.79 0.62
C ARG A 148 19.13 -19.04 -0.48
N GLU A 149 19.43 -19.76 -1.56
CA GLU A 149 20.10 -19.23 -2.75
C GLU A 149 19.11 -18.92 -3.88
N VAL A 150 17.90 -19.50 -3.86
CA VAL A 150 16.86 -19.34 -4.89
C VAL A 150 15.45 -19.28 -4.29
N PHE A 151 14.55 -18.54 -4.95
CA PHE A 151 13.12 -18.57 -4.67
C PHE A 151 12.54 -19.87 -5.27
N ALA A 152 12.21 -20.83 -4.42
CA ALA A 152 11.65 -22.12 -4.80
C ALA A 152 10.14 -22.16 -4.57
#